data_AF-A0A2V7WDI3-F1
#
_entry.id   AF-A0A2V7WDI3-F1
#
_cell.length_a   1.000
_cell.length_b   1.000
_cell.length_c   1.000
_cell.angle_alpha   90.00
_cell.angle_beta   90.00
_cell.angle_gamma   90.00
#
_symmetry.space_group_name_H-M   'P 1'
#
loop_
_entity.id
_entity.type
_entity.pdbx_description
1 polymer ?
#
loop_
_entity_poly.entity_id
_entity_poly.type
_entity_poly.pdbx_seq_one_letter_code
_entity_poly.pdbx_strand_id
1 'polypeptide(L)'
;KVAGAAEQAREAFFAKEVPFGSIIYSEAKKNDIAPELVAAVAHTESRFVPTARSNRGAVGLMQLVPKTGRWLGARDLTNPS
;
A
#
# COMPACT_ATOMS: atom_id res chain seq x y z
N LYS A 1 -26.16 9.47 -5.97
CA LYS A 1 -25.48 10.73 -5.58
C LYS A 1 -24.11 10.77 -6.27
N VAL A 2 -23.73 11.91 -6.83
CA VAL A 2 -22.50 12.10 -7.64
C VAL A 2 -21.22 11.63 -6.91
N ALA A 3 -21.15 11.80 -5.59
CA ALA A 3 -20.03 11.35 -4.76
C ALA A 3 -19.76 9.84 -4.81
N GLY A 4 -20.80 9.01 -4.94
CA GLY A 4 -20.63 7.55 -5.02
C GLY A 4 -20.01 7.11 -6.36
N ALA A 5 -20.39 7.78 -7.46
CA ALA A 5 -19.84 7.49 -8.78
C ALA A 5 -18.36 7.91 -8.90
N ALA A 6 -17.98 9.05 -8.30
CA ALA A 6 -16.60 9.50 -8.26
C ALA A 6 -15.70 8.54 -7.45
N GLU A 7 -16.21 8.04 -6.32
CA GLU A 7 -15.50 7.06 -5.50
C GLU A 7 -15.27 5.74 -6.24
N GLN A 8 -16.31 5.23 -6.93
CA GLN A 8 -16.23 4.00 -7.73
C GLN A 8 -15.24 4.14 -8.89
N ALA A 9 -15.23 5.29 -9.57
CA ALA A 9 -14.27 5.56 -10.63
C ALA A 9 -12.83 5.60 -10.10
N ARG A 10 -12.62 6.16 -8.91
CA ARG A 10 -11.30 6.19 -8.28
C ARG A 10 -10.82 4.80 -7.87
N GLU A 11 -11.67 4.01 -7.23
CA GLU A 11 -11.36 2.62 -6.88
C GLU A 11 -11.02 1.79 -8.12
N ALA A 12 -11.83 1.91 -9.18
CA ALA A 12 -11.59 1.23 -10.46
C ALA A 12 -10.26 1.66 -11.11
N PHE A 13 -9.93 2.96 -11.05
CA PHE A 13 -8.63 3.45 -11.51
C PHE A 13 -7.48 2.82 -10.73
N PHE A 14 -7.54 2.79 -9.40
CA PHE A 14 -6.50 2.17 -8.58
C PHE A 14 -6.34 0.68 -8.91
N ALA A 15 -7.44 -0.06 -8.95
CA ALA A 15 -7.42 -1.49 -9.25
C ALA A 15 -6.80 -1.81 -10.62
N LYS A 16 -6.93 -0.91 -11.60
CA LYS A 16 -6.47 -1.12 -12.97
C LYS A 16 -5.08 -0.57 -13.26
N GLU A 17 -4.77 0.62 -12.77
CA GLU A 17 -3.60 1.41 -13.21
C GLU A 17 -2.49 1.48 -12.16
N VAL A 18 -2.78 1.17 -10.89
CA VAL A 18 -1.81 1.28 -9.79
C VAL A 18 -1.38 -0.12 -9.33
N PRO A 19 -0.07 -0.45 -9.27
CA PRO A 19 0.38 -1.72 -8.70
C PRO A 19 -0.08 -1.89 -7.25
N PHE A 20 -0.63 -3.07 -6.92
CA PHE A 20 -1.29 -3.35 -5.64
C PHE A 20 -2.47 -2.40 -5.33
N GLY A 21 -3.02 -1.73 -6.34
CA GLY A 21 -3.98 -0.66 -6.18
C GLY A 21 -5.25 -1.07 -5.44
N SER A 22 -5.77 -2.28 -5.65
CA SER A 22 -6.93 -2.78 -4.90
C SER A 22 -6.66 -2.86 -3.40
N ILE A 23 -5.48 -3.37 -3.00
CA ILE A 23 -5.10 -3.48 -1.59
C ILE A 23 -4.85 -2.08 -1.02
N ILE A 24 -4.04 -1.28 -1.71
CA ILE A 24 -3.74 0.12 -1.34
C ILE A 24 -5.01 0.91 -1.12
N TYR A 25 -5.97 0.82 -2.05
CA TYR A 25 -7.24 1.52 -1.94
C TYR A 25 -8.03 1.04 -0.73
N SER A 26 -8.20 -0.27 -0.59
CA SER A 26 -8.98 -0.85 0.51
C SER A 26 -8.41 -0.49 1.88
N GLU A 27 -7.08 -0.54 2.07
CA GLU A 27 -6.42 -0.22 3.33
C GLU A 27 -6.40 1.29 3.60
N ALA A 28 -6.20 2.11 2.56
CA ALA A 28 -6.29 3.56 2.69
C ALA A 28 -7.70 3.97 3.15
N LYS A 29 -8.75 3.39 2.56
CA LYS A 29 -10.14 3.65 2.95
C LYS A 29 -10.45 3.20 4.38
N LYS A 30 -9.94 2.05 4.82
CA LYS A 30 -10.11 1.55 6.20
C LYS A 30 -9.48 2.49 7.24
N ASN A 31 -8.40 3.16 6.89
CA ASN A 31 -7.63 4.02 7.79
C ASN A 31 -7.92 5.52 7.60
N ASP A 32 -8.90 5.89 6.77
CA ASP A 32 -9.24 7.28 6.41
C ASP A 32 -8.05 8.09 5.85
N ILE A 33 -7.24 7.43 5.01
CA ILE A 33 -6.09 8.01 4.32
C ILE A 33 -6.42 8.12 2.83
N ALA A 34 -5.89 9.15 2.16
CA ALA A 34 -5.95 9.25 0.70
C ALA A 34 -5.20 8.07 0.04
N PRO A 35 -5.83 7.26 -0.83
CA PRO A 35 -5.17 6.16 -1.53
C PRO A 35 -3.93 6.59 -2.33
N GLU A 36 -3.95 7.82 -2.85
CA GLU A 36 -2.86 8.45 -3.60
C GLU A 36 -1.62 8.63 -2.73
N LEU A 37 -1.80 8.95 -1.45
CA LEU A 37 -0.70 9.09 -0.51
C LEU A 37 -0.05 7.73 -0.22
N VAL A 38 -0.85 6.70 0.01
CA VAL A 38 -0.35 5.34 0.28
C VAL A 38 0.41 4.80 -0.93
N ALA A 39 -0.12 5.01 -2.15
CA ALA A 39 0.56 4.65 -3.39
C ALA A 39 1.88 5.42 -3.57
N ALA A 40 1.90 6.73 -3.29
CA ALA A 40 3.11 7.55 -3.36
C ALA A 40 4.20 7.07 -2.40
N VAL A 41 3.82 6.69 -1.18
CA VAL A 41 4.75 6.09 -0.19
C VAL A 41 5.28 4.75 -0.71
N ALA A 42 4.40 3.82 -1.12
CA ALA A 42 4.83 2.51 -1.62
C ALA A 42 5.76 2.61 -2.84
N HIS A 43 5.50 3.56 -3.74
CA HIS A 43 6.37 3.84 -4.87
C HIS A 43 7.74 4.39 -4.43
N THR A 44 7.74 5.35 -3.50
CA THR A 44 8.97 5.96 -2.98
C THR A 44 9.85 4.95 -2.26
N GLU A 45 9.23 4.09 -1.44
CA GLU A 45 9.94 3.14 -0.58
C GLU A 45 10.50 1.95 -1.36
N SER A 46 9.73 1.39 -2.31
CA SER A 46 10.10 0.13 -2.96
C SER A 46 9.90 0.09 -4.48
N ARG A 47 9.35 1.15 -5.09
CA ARG A 47 8.84 1.13 -6.47
C ARG A 47 7.87 -0.04 -6.70
N PHE A 48 7.05 -0.34 -5.70
CA PHE A 48 6.10 -1.46 -5.69
C PHE A 48 6.79 -2.83 -5.81
N VAL A 49 7.98 -3.01 -5.24
CA VAL A 49 8.62 -4.34 -5.18
C VAL A 49 8.36 -4.95 -3.80
N PRO A 50 7.44 -5.94 -3.67
CA PRO A 50 7.03 -6.48 -2.38
C PRO A 50 8.14 -7.26 -1.68
N THR A 51 9.16 -7.71 -2.41
CA THR A 51 10.32 -8.43 -1.86
C THR A 51 11.53 -7.53 -1.64
N ALA A 52 11.41 -6.21 -1.81
CA ALA A 52 12.51 -5.26 -1.68
C ALA A 52 13.13 -5.31 -0.28
N ARG A 53 14.46 -5.25 -0.23
CA ARG A 53 15.26 -5.22 1.00
C ARG A 53 16.28 -4.10 0.93
N SER A 54 16.29 -3.23 1.93
CA SER A 54 17.31 -2.18 2.02
C SER A 54 18.58 -2.66 2.73
N ASN A 55 19.68 -1.95 2.52
CA ASN A 55 20.95 -2.19 3.23
C ASN A 55 20.84 -2.00 4.76
N ARG A 56 19.77 -1.34 5.24
CA ARG A 56 19.49 -1.12 6.67
C ARG A 56 18.48 -2.12 7.24
N GLY A 57 18.10 -3.13 6.47
CA GLY A 57 17.22 -4.21 6.92
C GLY A 57 15.73 -3.90 6.86
N ALA A 58 15.31 -2.83 6.18
CA ALA A 58 13.90 -2.60 5.86
C ALA A 58 13.42 -3.57 4.78
N VAL A 59 12.17 -4.01 4.84
CA VAL A 59 11.60 -5.06 3.98
C VAL A 59 10.21 -4.67 3.51
N GLY A 60 9.86 -5.04 2.27
CA GLY A 60 8.48 -5.00 1.79
C GLY A 60 8.10 -3.75 1.02
N LEU A 61 6.83 -3.67 0.62
CA LEU A 61 6.28 -2.55 -0.16
C LEU A 61 6.48 -1.19 0.53
N MET A 62 6.30 -1.17 1.84
CA MET A 62 6.39 0.04 2.67
C MET A 62 7.72 0.13 3.44
N GLN A 63 8.71 -0.70 3.08
CA GLN A 63 10.04 -0.74 3.71
C GLN A 63 9.98 -0.67 5.25
N LEU A 64 9.24 -1.59 5.86
CA LEU A 64 9.18 -1.69 7.31
C LEU A 64 10.39 -2.44 7.85
N VAL A 65 10.94 -1.97 8.96
CA VAL A 65 11.92 -2.75 9.72
C VAL A 65 11.19 -3.95 10.33
N PRO A 66 11.73 -5.19 10.28
CA PRO A 66 11.07 -6.40 10.77
C PRO A 66 10.52 -6.31 12.19
N LYS A 67 11.23 -5.61 13.09
CA LYS A 67 10.75 -5.37 14.47
C LYS A 67 9.45 -4.57 14.48
N THR A 68 9.39 -3.48 13.72
CA THR A 68 8.20 -2.63 13.58
C THR A 68 7.06 -3.38 12.92
N GLY A 69 7.34 -4.14 11.86
CA GLY A 69 6.34 -4.98 11.18
C GLY A 69 5.65 -5.94 12.14
N ARG A 70 6.41 -6.66 12.96
CA ARG A 70 5.85 -7.56 13.98
C ARG A 70 5.01 -6.83 15.03
N TRP A 71 5.43 -5.65 15.46
CA TRP A 71 4.68 -4.83 16.42
C TRP A 71 3.32 -4.39 15.85
N LEU A 72 3.26 -4.13 14.54
CA LEU A 72 2.03 -3.84 13.80
C LEU A 72 1.22 -5.10 13.41
N GLY A 73 1.66 -6.30 13.82
CA GLY A 73 0.95 -7.56 13.55
C GLY A 73 1.27 -8.23 12.22
N ALA A 74 2.23 -7.72 11.44
CA ALA A 74 2.64 -8.34 10.18
C ALA A 74 3.37 -9.67 10.43
N ARG A 75 2.93 -10.73 9.76
CA ARG A 75 3.54 -12.07 9.81
C ARG A 75 4.62 -12.26 8.74
N ASP A 76 4.40 -11.68 7.57
CA ASP A 76 5.32 -11.68 6.44
C ASP A 76 5.32 -10.30 5.79
N LEU A 77 6.46 -9.61 5.83
CA LEU A 77 6.61 -8.27 5.24
C LEU A 77 6.72 -8.28 3.72
N THR A 78 6.91 -9.46 3.11
CA THR A 78 6.97 -9.61 1.66
C THR A 78 5.63 -9.99 1.05
N ASN A 79 4.63 -10.28 1.88
CA ASN A 79 3.26 -10.47 1.44
C ASN A 79 2.53 -9.11 1.45
N PRO A 80 2.07 -8.62 0.29
CA PRO A 80 1.37 -7.35 0.19
C PRO A 80 -0.10 -7.41 0.66
N SER A 81 -0.66 -8.60 0.91
CA SER A 81 -2.06 -8.82 1.34
C SER A 81 -2.21 -9.10 2.84
#